data_AF-A0A9D2R5D0-F1
#
_entry.id   AF-A0A9D2R5D0-F1
#
_cell.length_a   1.000
_cell.length_b   1.000
_cell.length_c   1.000
_cell.angle_alpha   90.00
_cell.angle_beta   90.00
_cell.angle_gamma   90.00
#
_symmetry.space_group_name_H-M   'P 1'
#
loop_
_entity.id
_entity.type
_entity.pdbx_description
1 polymer ?
#
loop_
_entity_poly.entity_id
_entity_poly.type
_entity_poly.pdbx_seq_one_letter_code
_entity_poly.pdbx_strand_id
1 'polypeptide(L)'
;DYVKLYARTEEDRLDPYFAPLLAEDFSGLPDTLILTAEFDPLRDEGEDYGRKLREAGCRVRVERIEGALHGYFALGIQQFYVQESFRHINRFLSVEQALL
;
A
#
# COMPACT_ATOMS: atom_id res chain seq x y z
N ASP A 1 13.74 4.35 -17.89
CA ASP A 1 12.90 4.95 -16.86
C ASP A 1 11.47 4.45 -17.10
N TYR A 2 10.99 3.53 -16.26
CA TYR A 2 9.70 2.84 -16.46
C TYR A 2 8.52 3.80 -16.46
N VAL A 3 8.63 4.91 -15.71
CA VAL A 3 7.59 5.94 -15.63
C VAL A 3 7.36 6.58 -16.99
N LYS A 4 8.44 6.80 -17.78
CA LYS A 4 8.37 7.33 -19.15
C LYS A 4 7.83 6.34 -20.17
N LEU A 5 7.88 5.03 -19.87
CA LEU A 5 7.32 4.00 -20.74
C LEU A 5 5.82 3.81 -20.50
N TYR A 6 5.35 4.15 -19.29
CA TYR A 6 3.95 4.02 -18.89
C TYR A 6 3.15 5.30 -19.16
N ALA A 7 3.72 6.47 -18.88
CA ALA A 7 3.10 7.76 -19.16
C ALA A 7 3.07 8.04 -20.67
N ARG A 8 1.92 8.49 -21.18
CA ARG A 8 1.78 8.93 -22.59
C ARG A 8 2.28 10.36 -22.75
N THR A 9 2.00 11.20 -21.75
CA THR A 9 2.49 12.59 -21.65
C THR A 9 2.93 12.90 -20.22
N GLU A 10 3.62 14.02 -19.99
CA GLU A 10 4.06 14.40 -18.64
C GLU A 10 2.87 14.77 -17.73
N GLU A 11 1.77 15.24 -18.30
CA GLU A 11 0.54 15.58 -17.58
C GLU A 11 -0.13 14.35 -16.96
N ASP A 12 0.05 13.14 -17.54
CA ASP A 12 -0.45 11.90 -16.95
C ASP A 12 0.08 11.73 -15.52
N ARG A 13 1.27 12.25 -15.19
CA ARG A 13 1.87 12.16 -13.83
C ARG A 13 1.12 12.97 -12.77
N LEU A 14 0.25 13.88 -13.19
CA LEU A 14 -0.61 14.67 -12.31
C LEU A 14 -2.04 14.10 -12.24
N ASP A 15 -2.35 13.06 -13.00
CA ASP A 15 -3.65 12.39 -13.00
C ASP A 15 -3.75 11.45 -11.78
N PRO A 16 -4.81 11.51 -10.96
CA PRO A 16 -5.05 10.56 -9.87
C PRO A 16 -5.09 9.09 -10.29
N TYR A 17 -5.39 8.76 -11.55
CA TYR A 17 -5.30 7.39 -12.08
C TYR A 17 -3.86 6.93 -12.30
N PHE A 18 -2.90 7.85 -12.35
CA PHE A 18 -1.47 7.57 -12.42
C PHE A 18 -0.81 7.67 -11.04
N ALA A 19 -1.13 8.73 -10.30
CA ALA A 19 -0.61 9.03 -8.97
C ALA A 19 -1.77 9.21 -7.97
N PRO A 20 -2.33 8.11 -7.43
CA PRO A 20 -3.51 8.15 -6.56
C PRO A 20 -3.40 9.06 -5.34
N LEU A 21 -2.18 9.36 -4.89
CA LEU A 21 -1.92 10.28 -3.78
C LEU A 21 -2.39 11.73 -4.08
N LEU A 22 -2.56 12.06 -5.36
CA LEU A 22 -3.06 13.34 -5.85
C LEU A 22 -4.59 13.44 -5.90
N ALA A 23 -5.33 12.37 -5.58
CA ALA A 23 -6.78 12.44 -5.48
C ALA A 23 -7.21 13.52 -4.48
N GLU A 24 -8.34 14.19 -4.76
CA GLU A 24 -8.89 15.22 -3.86
C GLU A 24 -9.76 14.64 -2.75
N ASP A 25 -10.36 13.47 -2.99
CA ASP A 25 -11.25 12.78 -2.06
C ASP A 25 -10.83 11.31 -1.89
N PHE A 26 -10.72 10.89 -0.63
CA PHE A 26 -10.36 9.55 -0.20
C PHE A 26 -11.49 8.87 0.60
N SER A 27 -12.66 9.52 0.70
CA SER A 27 -13.79 9.03 1.48
C SER A 27 -14.50 7.85 0.81
N GLY A 28 -15.13 7.00 1.62
CA GLY A 28 -15.94 5.87 1.13
C GLY A 28 -15.16 4.75 0.44
N LEU A 29 -13.82 4.76 0.52
CA LEU A 29 -12.99 3.70 -0.04
C LEU A 29 -13.03 2.44 0.84
N PRO A 30 -12.80 1.24 0.26
CA PRO A 30 -12.87 -0.01 0.99
C PRO A 30 -11.86 -0.09 2.15
N ASP A 31 -12.15 -0.98 3.12
CA ASP A 31 -11.19 -1.39 4.12
C ASP A 31 -9.86 -1.74 3.45
N THR A 32 -8.76 -1.12 3.90
CA THR A 32 -7.47 -1.21 3.22
C THR A 32 -6.35 -1.70 4.16
N LEU A 33 -5.56 -2.67 3.69
CA LEU A 33 -4.27 -3.04 4.25
C LEU A 33 -3.16 -2.57 3.30
N ILE A 34 -2.20 -1.81 3.81
CA ILE A 34 -0.98 -1.41 3.10
C ILE A 34 0.22 -2.07 3.77
N LEU A 35 1.01 -2.80 2.98
CA LEU A 35 2.29 -3.35 3.42
C LEU A 35 3.42 -2.60 2.73
N THR A 36 4.31 -1.98 3.50
CA THR A 36 5.53 -1.33 2.98
C THR A 36 6.77 -2.12 3.38
N ALA A 37 7.86 -1.99 2.63
CA ALA A 37 9.16 -2.53 2.99
C ALA A 37 10.05 -1.42 3.57
N GLU A 38 10.84 -1.74 4.61
CA GLU A 38 11.67 -0.73 5.29
C GLU A 38 12.67 -0.04 4.35
N PHE A 39 13.30 -0.83 3.46
CA PHE A 39 14.30 -0.37 2.49
C PHE A 39 13.72 -0.30 1.08
N ASP A 40 12.61 0.42 0.94
CA ASP A 40 11.90 0.63 -0.32
C ASP A 40 11.78 2.12 -0.65
N PRO A 41 12.21 2.58 -1.85
CA PRO A 41 11.99 3.96 -2.29
C PRO A 41 10.52 4.40 -2.28
N LEU A 42 9.58 3.45 -2.43
CA LEU A 42 8.13 3.72 -2.46
C LEU A 42 7.48 3.68 -1.07
N ARG A 43 8.26 3.45 -0.01
CA ARG A 43 7.74 3.30 1.36
C ARG A 43 6.95 4.52 1.80
N ASP A 44 7.54 5.70 1.66
CA ASP A 44 6.98 6.92 2.24
C ASP A 44 5.67 7.32 1.56
N GLU A 45 5.56 7.16 0.25
CA GLU A 45 4.31 7.41 -0.49
C GLU A 45 3.22 6.37 -0.18
N GLY A 46 3.59 5.10 0.02
CA GLY A 46 2.63 4.07 0.46
C GLY A 46 2.08 4.34 1.86
N GLU A 47 2.93 4.78 2.79
CA GLU A 47 2.51 5.15 4.14
C GLU A 47 1.67 6.45 4.15
N ASP A 48 2.00 7.42 3.30
CA ASP A 48 1.21 8.66 3.15
C ASP A 48 -0.18 8.39 2.57
N TYR A 49 -0.31 7.47 1.61
CA TYR A 49 -1.62 7.05 1.09
C TYR A 49 -2.50 6.48 2.20
N GLY A 50 -1.92 5.63 3.06
CA GLY A 50 -2.63 5.08 4.22
C GLY A 50 -3.03 6.15 5.25
N ARG A 51 -2.20 7.17 5.45
CA ARG A 51 -2.53 8.33 6.28
C ARG A 51 -3.72 9.10 5.72
N LYS A 52 -3.72 9.42 4.43
CA LYS A 52 -4.82 10.14 3.77
C LYS A 52 -6.15 9.39 3.84
N LEU A 53 -6.14 8.08 3.58
CA LEU A 53 -7.33 7.24 3.73
C LEU A 53 -7.88 7.27 5.17
N ARG A 54 -7.00 7.20 6.18
CA ARG A 54 -7.40 7.25 7.58
C ARG A 54 -7.97 8.62 7.97
N GLU A 55 -7.35 9.70 7.50
CA GLU A 55 -7.85 11.08 7.69
C GLU A 55 -9.23 11.29 7.04
N ALA A 56 -9.50 10.60 5.92
CA ALA A 56 -10.81 10.58 5.26
C ALA A 56 -11.84 9.64 5.90
N GLY A 57 -11.52 9.00 7.04
CA GLY A 57 -12.42 8.15 7.80
C GLY A 57 -12.49 6.69 7.35
N CYS A 58 -11.63 6.25 6.42
CA CYS A 58 -11.57 4.86 6.00
C CYS A 58 -10.89 3.98 7.06
N ARG A 59 -11.30 2.71 7.14
CA ARG A 59 -10.61 1.72 7.96
C ARG A 59 -9.31 1.27 7.28
N VAL A 60 -8.18 1.72 7.83
CA VAL A 60 -6.86 1.43 7.23
C VAL A 60 -5.84 0.92 8.22
N ARG A 61 -5.18 -0.18 7.85
CA ARG A 61 -4.01 -0.73 8.51
C ARG A 61 -2.79 -0.55 7.62
N VAL A 62 -1.72 0.03 8.15
CA VAL A 62 -0.45 0.21 7.47
C VAL A 62 0.60 -0.52 8.28
N GLU A 63 1.34 -1.43 7.67
CA GLU A 63 2.36 -2.24 8.32
C GLU A 63 3.65 -2.17 7.52
N ARG A 64 4.73 -1.80 8.20
CA ARG A 64 6.07 -1.82 7.61
C ARG A 64 6.74 -3.15 7.93
N ILE A 65 7.23 -3.83 6.91
CA ILE A 65 8.02 -5.05 7.06
C ILE A 65 9.49 -4.64 7.25
N GLU A 66 9.95 -4.74 8.50
CA GLU A 66 11.31 -4.41 8.91
C GLU A 66 12.31 -5.32 8.18
N GLY A 67 13.45 -4.76 7.76
CA GLY A 67 14.50 -5.47 7.04
C GLY A 67 14.21 -5.80 5.57
N ALA A 68 12.96 -5.63 5.11
CA ALA A 68 12.58 -5.99 3.76
C ALA A 68 13.03 -4.96 2.71
N LEU A 69 13.35 -5.47 1.52
CA LEU A 69 13.67 -4.69 0.31
C LEU A 69 12.46 -4.64 -0.63
N HIS A 70 12.42 -3.63 -1.51
CA HIS A 70 11.41 -3.57 -2.57
C HIS A 70 11.33 -4.90 -3.35
N GLY A 71 10.11 -5.40 -3.56
CA GLY A 71 9.85 -6.63 -4.30
C GLY A 71 10.04 -7.94 -3.52
N TYR A 72 10.34 -7.90 -2.21
CA TYR A 72 10.48 -9.11 -1.39
C TYR A 72 9.30 -10.09 -1.51
N PHE A 73 8.10 -9.58 -1.81
CA PHE A 73 6.87 -10.36 -1.87
C PHE A 73 6.82 -11.32 -3.08
N ALA A 74 7.65 -11.10 -4.10
CA ALA A 74 7.79 -12.00 -5.24
C ALA A 74 8.68 -13.23 -4.94
N LEU A 75 9.31 -13.27 -3.76
CA LEU A 75 10.06 -14.44 -3.32
C LEU A 75 9.14 -15.61 -2.96
N GLY A 76 9.71 -16.80 -2.78
CA GLY A 76 8.94 -17.99 -2.42
C GLY A 76 8.21 -17.83 -1.08
N ILE A 77 7.03 -18.46 -0.95
CA ILE A 77 6.18 -18.35 0.25
C ILE A 77 6.91 -18.69 1.55
N GLN A 78 7.94 -19.53 1.52
CA GLN A 78 8.71 -19.93 2.69
C GLN A 78 9.65 -18.84 3.23
N GLN A 79 9.85 -17.74 2.51
CA GLN A 79 10.71 -16.64 2.95
C GLN A 79 10.07 -15.89 4.12
N PHE A 80 10.92 -15.48 5.07
CA PHE A 80 10.50 -14.87 6.34
C PHE A 80 9.56 -13.66 6.15
N TYR A 81 9.97 -12.67 5.35
CA TYR A 81 9.17 -11.47 5.09
C TYR A 81 7.83 -11.80 4.43
N VAL A 82 7.78 -12.82 3.57
CA VAL A 82 6.54 -13.26 2.92
C VAL A 82 5.59 -13.91 3.93
N GLN A 83 6.11 -14.78 4.80
CA GLN A 83 5.33 -15.39 5.90
C GLN A 83 4.81 -14.34 6.88
N GLU A 84 5.61 -13.33 7.22
CA GLU A 84 5.17 -12.21 8.03
C GLU A 84 4.01 -11.45 7.40
N SER A 85 4.12 -11.09 6.12
CA SER A 85 3.06 -10.41 5.39
C SER A 85 1.77 -11.24 5.34
N PHE A 86 1.84 -12.57 5.19
CA PHE A 86 0.67 -13.43 5.30
C PHE A 86 0.00 -13.39 6.68
N ARG A 87 0.76 -13.20 7.78
CA ARG A 87 0.15 -13.00 9.11
C ARG A 87 -0.68 -11.71 9.15
N HIS A 88 -0.19 -10.61 8.57
CA HIS A 88 -0.93 -9.36 8.50
C HIS A 88 -2.16 -9.48 7.60
N ILE A 89 -2.03 -10.11 6.43
CA ILE A 89 -3.14 -10.36 5.49
C ILE A 89 -4.22 -11.20 6.14
N ASN A 90 -3.87 -12.35 6.73
CA ASN A 90 -4.84 -13.24 7.38
C ASN A 90 -5.56 -12.54 8.54
N ARG A 91 -4.83 -11.74 9.33
CA ARG A 91 -5.43 -10.95 10.40
C ARG A 91 -6.40 -9.89 9.86
N PHE A 92 -6.05 -9.21 8.78
CA PHE A 92 -6.87 -8.18 8.17
C PHE A 92 -8.16 -8.74 7.56
N LEU A 93 -8.07 -9.91 6.90
CA LEU A 93 -9.22 -10.57 6.28
C LEU A 93 -10.08 -11.39 7.26
N SER A 94 -9.62 -11.58 8.50
CA SER A 94 -10.37 -12.37 9.49
C SER A 94 -11.70 -11.70 9.87
N VAL A 95 -12.77 -12.49 9.87
CA VAL A 95 -14.17 -12.05 10.03
C VAL A 95 -14.41 -11.34 11.38
N GLU A 96 -13.62 -11.63 12.41
CA GLU A 96 -13.74 -11.00 13.74
C GLU A 96 -13.49 -9.49 13.73
N GLN A 97 -12.81 -8.97 12.70
CA GLN A 97 -12.58 -7.55 12.57
C GLN A 97 -13.77 -6.77 11.98
N ALA A 98 -14.75 -7.41 11.34
CA ALA A 98 -15.91 -6.73 10.74
C ALA A 98 -16.99 -6.28 11.75
N LEU A 99 -16.82 -6.59 13.04
CA LEU A 99 -17.83 -6.40 14.10
C LEU A 99 -17.41 -5.45 15.24
N LEU A 100 -16.26 -4.80 15.12
CA LEU A 100 -15.79 -3.72 16.00
C LEU A 100 -15.60 -2.44 15.20
#